data_AF-X0WAJ0-F1
#
_entry.id   AF-X0WAJ0-F1
#
_cell.length_a   1.000
_cell.length_b   1.000
_cell.length_c   1.000
_cell.angle_alpha   90.00
_cell.angle_beta   90.00
_cell.angle_gamma   90.00
#
_symmetry.space_group_name_H-M   'P 1'
#
loop_
_entity.id
_entity.type
_entity.pdbx_description
1 polymer ?
#
loop_
_entity_poly.entity_id
_entity_poly.type
_entity_poly.pdbx_seq_one_letter_code
_entity_poly.pdbx_strand_id
1 'polypeptide(L)'
;DVLDLFRRITRAGIHLAFMAHVNHPRELSTAAVEEAIARIRETGAEVRTQSPLLRNINDRPEVWSEMWQRQVELGCIPYYMFVARDTGAQHYFSVPLVRSWEIFRDAYQRVSGLARTVRGPSMSADPGKVEILGVTKVAGKKVIALRMLQGRNSDWVMRPFFAEYDEKATWLSDLRPAFGDKRFFFEEELEERYCAPNAGWHGRYVNGGRAAVTLAALTAGAWYARKRWLS
;
A
#
# COMPACT_ATOMS: atom_id res chain seq x y z
N ASP A 1 17.57 7.60 -24.15
CA ASP A 1 17.53 7.78 -22.68
C ASP A 1 16.13 7.44 -22.15
N VAL A 2 15.99 7.03 -20.88
CA VAL A 2 14.69 6.73 -20.23
C VAL A 2 13.80 7.97 -20.17
N LEU A 3 14.39 9.15 -19.92
CA LEU A 3 13.63 10.40 -19.89
C LEU A 3 13.05 10.76 -21.26
N ASP A 4 13.73 10.42 -22.36
CA ASP A 4 13.17 10.61 -23.71
C ASP A 4 11.95 9.71 -23.95
N LEU A 5 11.98 8.48 -23.43
CA LEU A 5 10.81 7.60 -23.49
C LEU A 5 9.63 8.22 -22.74
N PHE A 6 9.86 8.77 -21.54
CA PHE A 6 8.80 9.42 -20.77
C PHE A 6 8.21 10.61 -21.53
N ARG A 7 9.06 11.48 -22.11
CA ARG A 7 8.62 12.60 -22.95
C ARG A 7 7.79 12.14 -24.15
N ARG A 8 8.16 11.04 -24.80
CA ARG A 8 7.40 10.51 -25.94
C ARG A 8 6.01 10.03 -25.52
N ILE A 9 5.91 9.35 -24.38
CA ILE A 9 4.64 8.85 -23.82
C ILE A 9 3.71 10.03 -23.50
N THR A 10 4.21 11.01 -22.75
CA THR A 10 3.41 12.16 -22.31
C THR A 10 3.01 13.07 -23.48
N ARG A 11 3.90 13.31 -24.46
CA ARG A 11 3.59 14.05 -25.70
C ARG A 11 2.55 13.34 -26.58
N ALA A 12 2.42 12.02 -26.48
CA ALA A 12 1.36 11.27 -27.13
C ALA A 12 0.00 11.38 -26.40
N GLY A 13 -0.10 12.20 -25.34
CA GLY A 13 -1.31 12.38 -24.54
C GLY A 13 -1.59 11.23 -23.57
N ILE A 14 -0.62 10.34 -23.34
CA ILE A 14 -0.75 9.20 -22.41
C ILE A 14 -0.32 9.65 -21.02
N HIS A 15 -1.15 9.38 -20.02
CA HIS A 15 -0.81 9.61 -18.63
C HIS A 15 0.26 8.63 -18.16
N LEU A 16 1.41 9.15 -17.72
CA LEU A 16 2.52 8.37 -17.20
C LEU A 16 2.69 8.64 -15.70
N ALA A 17 2.59 7.57 -14.90
CA ALA A 17 2.89 7.60 -13.48
C ALA A 17 4.19 6.84 -13.20
N PHE A 18 5.15 7.52 -12.55
CA PHE A 18 6.39 6.93 -12.04
C PHE A 18 6.23 6.62 -10.55
N MET A 19 6.34 5.34 -10.17
CA MET A 19 6.17 4.92 -8.78
C MET A 19 7.52 4.86 -8.05
N ALA A 20 7.80 5.87 -7.25
CA ALA A 20 8.99 5.96 -6.42
C ALA A 20 8.81 5.25 -5.06
N HIS A 21 9.89 4.69 -4.56
CA HIS A 21 9.98 4.05 -3.26
C HIS A 21 10.91 4.86 -2.35
N VAL A 22 10.38 5.36 -1.24
CA VAL A 22 11.12 6.21 -0.31
C VAL A 22 10.77 5.78 1.10
N ASN A 23 11.73 5.28 1.87
CA ASN A 23 11.45 4.77 3.22
C ASN A 23 11.76 5.76 4.33
N HIS A 24 12.60 6.76 4.07
CA HIS A 24 13.02 7.73 5.07
C HIS A 24 13.23 9.11 4.43
N PRO A 25 12.92 10.24 5.12
CA PRO A 25 13.13 11.60 4.60
C PRO A 25 14.53 11.88 4.08
N ARG A 26 15.56 11.33 4.74
CA ARG A 26 16.98 11.42 4.33
C ARG A 26 17.24 10.92 2.90
N GLU A 27 16.44 10.00 2.37
CA GLU A 27 16.58 9.55 0.98
C GLU A 27 16.24 10.68 -0.02
N LEU A 28 15.49 11.70 0.41
CA LEU A 28 15.08 12.87 -0.38
C LEU A 28 15.95 14.12 -0.15
N SER A 29 17.00 14.02 0.67
CA SER A 29 17.75 15.21 1.12
C SER A 29 18.98 15.54 0.27
N THR A 30 19.26 14.77 -0.78
CA THR A 30 20.44 15.01 -1.63
C THR A 30 20.05 15.75 -2.89
N ALA A 31 20.88 16.71 -3.31
CA ALA A 31 20.66 17.47 -4.55
C ALA A 31 20.48 16.57 -5.78
N ALA A 32 21.17 15.42 -5.82
CA ALA A 32 21.04 14.44 -6.90
C ALA A 32 19.62 13.83 -6.99
N VAL A 33 18.99 13.55 -5.85
CA VAL A 33 17.62 13.01 -5.81
C VAL A 33 16.60 14.09 -6.16
N GLU A 34 16.80 15.31 -5.66
CA GLU A 34 15.95 16.46 -6.00
C GLU A 34 15.95 16.74 -7.50
N GLU A 35 17.14 16.77 -8.11
CA GLU A 35 17.33 16.93 -9.55
C GLU A 35 16.72 15.77 -10.35
N ALA A 36 16.88 14.53 -9.89
CA ALA A 36 16.27 13.38 -10.55
C ALA A 36 14.73 13.46 -10.56
N ILE A 37 14.11 13.86 -9.44
CA ILE A 37 12.66 14.06 -9.34
C ILE A 37 12.21 15.19 -10.27
N ALA A 38 12.92 16.32 -10.26
CA ALA A 38 12.63 17.46 -11.14
C ALA A 38 12.66 17.03 -12.62
N ARG A 39 13.73 16.37 -13.06
CA ARG A 39 13.88 15.88 -14.44
C ARG A 39 12.82 14.87 -14.86
N ILE A 40 12.37 13.99 -13.96
CA ILE A 40 11.26 13.07 -14.25
C ILE A 40 9.98 13.88 -14.45
N ARG A 41 9.68 14.83 -13.56
CA ARG A 41 8.46 15.66 -13.64
C ARG A 41 8.44 16.56 -14.88
N GLU A 42 9.58 17.11 -15.30
CA GLU A 42 9.72 17.89 -16.54
C GLU A 42 9.33 17.12 -17.80
N THR A 43 9.35 15.79 -17.76
CA THR A 43 8.84 14.98 -18.88
C THR A 43 7.32 15.02 -18.99
N GLY A 44 6.60 15.55 -18.00
CA GLY A 44 5.15 15.48 -17.86
C GLY A 44 4.66 14.26 -17.08
N ALA A 45 5.57 13.42 -16.57
CA ALA A 45 5.23 12.28 -15.73
C ALA A 45 4.86 12.72 -14.31
N GLU A 46 3.86 12.07 -13.71
CA GLU A 46 3.53 12.24 -12.30
C GLU A 46 4.35 11.28 -11.44
N VAL A 47 5.02 11.79 -10.42
CA VAL A 47 5.73 10.95 -9.45
C VAL A 47 4.80 10.63 -8.30
N ARG A 48 4.50 9.35 -8.10
CA ARG A 48 3.77 8.83 -6.92
C ARG A 48 4.73 8.11 -6.01
N THR A 49 4.54 8.19 -4.70
CA THR A 49 5.44 7.58 -3.71
C THR A 49 4.71 6.53 -2.87
N GLN A 50 5.41 5.44 -2.58
CA GLN A 50 4.90 4.39 -1.70
C GLN A 50 6.01 3.85 -0.80
N SER A 51 5.63 3.41 0.40
CA SER A 51 6.60 2.84 1.33
C SER A 51 5.95 1.86 2.30
N PRO A 52 6.63 0.75 2.65
CA PRO A 52 6.27 -0.05 3.80
C PRO A 52 6.62 0.66 5.12
N LEU A 53 5.76 0.47 6.12
CA LEU A 53 6.05 0.69 7.52
C LEU A 53 6.98 -0.42 8.02
N LEU A 54 8.15 -0.03 8.49
CA LEU A 54 9.23 -0.90 8.92
C LEU A 54 9.72 -0.48 10.30
N ARG A 55 9.68 -1.42 11.24
CA ARG A 55 10.24 -1.26 12.58
C ARG A 55 11.70 -0.82 12.49
N ASN A 56 12.12 0.08 13.38
CA ASN A 56 13.48 0.64 13.47
C ASN A 56 13.94 1.50 12.28
N ILE A 57 13.11 1.70 11.25
CA ILE A 57 13.44 2.54 10.09
C ILE A 57 12.52 3.76 10.06
N ASN A 58 11.21 3.53 9.98
CA ASN A 58 10.22 4.59 9.83
C ASN A 58 8.99 4.37 10.69
N ASP A 59 9.09 3.65 11.80
CA ASP A 59 7.98 3.33 12.72
C ASP A 59 7.62 4.45 13.70
N ARG A 60 7.74 5.69 13.24
CA ARG A 60 7.47 6.91 14.02
C ARG A 60 6.60 7.89 13.23
N PRO A 61 5.57 8.50 13.85
CA PRO A 61 4.71 9.46 13.17
C PRO A 61 5.47 10.65 12.58
N GLU A 62 6.52 11.12 13.28
CA GLU A 62 7.36 12.24 12.84
C GLU A 62 8.00 11.95 11.48
N VAL A 63 8.59 10.76 11.33
CA VAL A 63 9.30 10.34 10.11
C VAL A 63 8.36 10.33 8.91
N TRP A 64 7.14 9.81 9.06
CA TRP A 64 6.14 9.82 7.99
C TRP A 64 5.65 11.22 7.65
N SER A 65 5.36 12.05 8.66
CA SER A 65 4.90 13.41 8.43
C SER A 65 5.96 14.28 7.73
N GLU A 66 7.23 14.16 8.10
CA GLU A 66 8.36 14.82 7.44
C GLU A 66 8.51 14.30 6.01
N MET A 67 8.46 12.98 5.82
CA MET A 67 8.64 12.35 4.52
C MET A 67 7.54 12.75 3.53
N TRP A 68 6.26 12.70 3.92
CA TRP A 68 5.16 13.08 3.03
C TRP A 68 5.19 14.57 2.69
N GLN A 69 5.54 15.44 3.65
CA GLN A 69 5.70 16.86 3.36
C GLN A 69 6.83 17.10 2.37
N ARG A 70 7.99 16.47 2.58
CA ARG A 70 9.12 16.58 1.63
C ARG A 70 8.78 16.06 0.24
N GLN A 71 8.01 14.97 0.16
CA GLN A 71 7.51 14.45 -1.12
C GLN A 71 6.62 15.48 -1.83
N VAL A 72 5.68 16.11 -1.11
CA VAL A 72 4.80 17.14 -1.68
C VAL A 72 5.60 18.36 -2.13
N GLU A 73 6.58 18.81 -1.35
CA GLU A 73 7.49 19.92 -1.73
C GLU A 73 8.22 19.67 -3.04
N LEU A 74 8.65 18.42 -3.27
CA LEU A 74 9.31 17.99 -4.51
C LEU A 74 8.32 17.73 -5.66
N GLY A 75 7.03 17.93 -5.42
CA GLY A 75 5.96 17.70 -6.40
C GLY A 75 5.63 16.23 -6.64
N CYS A 76 5.99 15.36 -5.71
CA CYS A 76 5.56 13.97 -5.65
C CYS A 76 4.20 13.85 -4.94
N ILE A 77 3.45 12.79 -5.26
CA ILE A 77 2.14 12.50 -4.68
C ILE A 77 2.25 11.28 -3.75
N PRO A 78 2.18 11.47 -2.41
CA PRO A 78 2.05 10.37 -1.46
C PRO A 78 0.88 9.46 -1.80
N TYR A 79 1.16 8.18 -2.06
CA TYR A 79 0.15 7.23 -2.54
C TYR A 79 -0.19 6.13 -1.54
N TYR A 80 0.77 5.32 -1.09
CA TYR A 80 0.51 4.24 -0.14
C TYR A 80 1.51 4.19 1.01
N MET A 81 0.97 4.01 2.21
CA MET A 81 1.68 3.42 3.35
C MET A 81 1.24 1.97 3.50
N PHE A 82 2.17 1.04 3.30
CA PHE A 82 1.90 -0.39 3.39
C PHE A 82 2.31 -0.94 4.76
N VAL A 83 1.55 -1.89 5.28
CA VAL A 83 2.06 -2.81 6.30
C VAL A 83 3.05 -3.76 5.59
N ALA A 84 4.22 -3.98 6.19
CA ALA A 84 5.22 -4.89 5.64
C ALA A 84 4.69 -6.33 5.59
N ARG A 85 4.85 -6.98 4.43
CA ARG A 85 4.44 -8.38 4.25
C ARG A 85 5.28 -9.30 5.13
N ASP A 86 4.67 -10.37 5.58
CA ASP A 86 5.37 -11.53 6.14
C ASP A 86 6.40 -12.08 5.12
N THR A 87 7.67 -11.88 5.44
CA THR A 87 8.84 -12.37 4.71
C THR A 87 9.83 -12.90 5.73
N GLY A 88 10.88 -13.62 5.34
CA GLY A 88 11.81 -14.27 6.29
C GLY A 88 12.48 -13.36 7.34
N ALA A 89 12.38 -12.03 7.22
CA ALA A 89 12.83 -11.03 8.20
C ALA A 89 11.69 -10.37 9.01
N GLN A 90 10.48 -10.97 9.02
CA GLN A 90 9.26 -10.40 9.62
C GLN A 90 9.46 -9.96 11.06
N HIS A 91 10.08 -10.79 11.91
CA HIS A 91 10.25 -10.47 13.33
C HIS A 91 11.03 -9.18 13.58
N TYR A 92 11.94 -8.81 12.68
CA TYR A 92 12.76 -7.61 12.86
C TYR A 92 12.07 -6.35 12.36
N PHE A 93 11.26 -6.44 11.29
CA PHE A 93 10.66 -5.27 10.63
C PHE A 93 9.16 -5.10 10.86
N SER A 94 8.46 -6.09 11.42
CA SER A 94 7.00 -6.03 11.59
C SER A 94 6.59 -5.01 12.66
N VAL A 95 5.50 -4.31 12.39
CA VAL A 95 4.83 -3.42 13.34
C VAL A 95 3.40 -3.94 13.50
N PRO A 96 2.88 -4.09 14.74
CA PRO A 96 1.50 -4.54 14.93
C PRO A 96 0.49 -3.66 14.17
N LEU A 97 -0.61 -4.24 13.72
CA LEU A 97 -1.61 -3.56 12.89
C LEU A 97 -2.23 -2.36 13.61
N VAL A 98 -2.53 -2.51 14.90
CA VAL A 98 -3.02 -1.43 15.76
C VAL A 98 -2.01 -0.29 15.82
N ARG A 99 -0.73 -0.61 16.07
CA ARG A 99 0.35 0.37 16.13
C ARG A 99 0.57 1.05 14.77
N SER A 100 0.45 0.31 13.68
CA SER A 100 0.57 0.83 12.32
C SER A 100 -0.48 1.90 12.04
N TRP A 101 -1.71 1.68 12.48
CA TRP A 101 -2.80 2.64 12.36
C TRP A 101 -2.58 3.87 13.25
N GLU A 102 -2.10 3.70 14.49
CA GLU A 102 -1.74 4.83 15.36
C GLU A 102 -0.67 5.72 14.71
N ILE A 103 0.40 5.11 14.17
CA ILE A 103 1.47 5.85 13.49
C ILE A 103 0.92 6.64 12.30
N PHE A 104 0.09 5.99 11.46
CA PHE A 104 -0.53 6.65 10.32
C PHE A 104 -1.42 7.81 10.77
N ARG A 105 -2.31 7.58 11.75
CA ARG A 105 -3.23 8.61 12.28
C ARG A 105 -2.46 9.82 12.80
N ASP A 106 -1.44 9.60 13.62
CA ASP A 106 -0.67 10.66 14.25
C ASP A 106 0.17 11.45 13.22
N ALA A 107 0.69 10.78 12.18
CA ALA A 107 1.37 11.43 11.07
C ALA A 107 0.38 12.25 10.22
N TYR A 108 -0.79 11.69 9.90
CA TYR A 108 -1.82 12.29 9.07
C TYR A 108 -2.41 13.58 9.69
N GLN A 109 -2.45 13.66 11.02
CA GLN A 109 -2.82 14.88 11.76
C GLN A 109 -1.86 16.05 11.53
N ARG A 110 -0.58 15.78 11.24
CA ARG A 110 0.50 16.77 11.18
C ARG A 110 0.80 17.28 9.77
N VAL A 111 0.15 16.74 8.74
CA VAL A 111 0.41 17.10 7.35
C VAL A 111 -0.72 17.92 6.72
N SER A 112 -0.38 18.68 5.68
CA SER A 112 -1.32 19.48 4.91
C SER A 112 -2.33 18.64 4.14
N GLY A 113 -3.42 19.26 3.67
CA GLY A 113 -4.42 18.58 2.83
C GLY A 113 -3.84 17.96 1.55
N LEU A 114 -2.73 18.49 1.02
CA LEU A 114 -2.06 17.95 -0.16
C LEU A 114 -1.41 16.58 0.11
N ALA A 115 -0.81 16.41 1.29
CA ALA A 115 -0.22 15.13 1.69
C ALA A 115 -1.27 14.08 2.10
N ARG A 116 -2.50 14.52 2.43
CA ARG A 116 -3.64 13.67 2.82
C ARG A 116 -4.26 12.87 1.65
N THR A 117 -3.58 12.78 0.51
CA THR A 117 -3.92 11.88 -0.60
C THR A 117 -3.43 10.44 -0.36
N VAL A 118 -2.50 10.25 0.58
CA VAL A 118 -1.95 8.94 0.94
C VAL A 118 -3.04 8.02 1.49
N ARG A 119 -2.99 6.75 1.09
CA ARG A 119 -3.86 5.68 1.57
C ARG A 119 -3.10 4.76 2.51
N GLY A 120 -3.74 4.33 3.58
CA GLY A 120 -3.14 3.38 4.50
C GLY A 120 -3.53 3.58 5.98
N PRO A 121 -2.92 2.77 6.86
CA PRO A 121 -2.01 1.69 6.53
C PRO A 121 -2.76 0.53 5.86
N SER A 122 -2.16 -0.03 4.80
CA SER A 122 -2.82 -1.06 3.98
C SER A 122 -1.96 -2.30 3.77
N MET A 123 -2.60 -3.46 3.68
CA MET A 123 -1.98 -4.74 3.37
C MET A 123 -2.35 -5.13 1.95
N SER A 124 -1.37 -5.54 1.14
CA SER A 124 -1.65 -6.25 -0.12
C SER A 124 -1.71 -7.75 0.17
N ALA A 125 -2.88 -8.24 0.59
CA ALA A 125 -3.11 -9.62 0.96
C ALA A 125 -3.74 -10.42 -0.18
N ASP A 126 -3.93 -11.72 0.03
CA ASP A 126 -4.49 -12.62 -0.98
C ASP A 126 -5.94 -12.30 -1.43
N PRO A 127 -6.90 -12.00 -0.52
CA PRO A 127 -8.24 -11.58 -0.94
C PRO A 127 -8.23 -10.21 -1.64
N GLY A 128 -7.17 -9.42 -1.43
CA GLY A 128 -6.98 -8.12 -2.06
C GLY A 128 -6.25 -7.12 -1.17
N LYS A 129 -6.41 -5.83 -1.48
CA LYS A 129 -5.85 -4.73 -0.69
C LYS A 129 -6.79 -4.37 0.44
N VAL A 130 -6.34 -4.57 1.67
CA VAL A 130 -7.10 -4.29 2.89
C VAL A 130 -6.53 -3.05 3.57
N GLU A 131 -7.37 -2.10 3.95
CA GLU A 131 -6.96 -0.93 4.74
C GLU A 131 -7.50 -1.02 6.16
N ILE A 132 -6.67 -0.62 7.12
CA ILE A 132 -7.04 -0.53 8.53
C ILE A 132 -7.65 0.86 8.76
N LEU A 133 -8.93 0.90 9.12
CA LEU A 133 -9.66 2.14 9.40
C LEU A 133 -9.45 2.62 10.85
N GLY A 134 -9.22 1.67 11.76
CA GLY A 134 -8.82 1.96 13.13
C GLY A 134 -9.40 1.01 14.15
N VAL A 135 -9.13 1.30 15.42
CA VAL A 135 -9.67 0.56 16.56
C VAL A 135 -10.90 1.29 17.09
N THR A 136 -12.01 0.56 17.23
CA THR A 136 -13.26 1.12 17.74
C THR A 136 -13.96 0.15 18.69
N LYS A 137 -15.08 0.58 19.28
CA LYS A 137 -15.96 -0.26 20.10
C LYS A 137 -17.32 -0.41 19.43
N VAL A 138 -17.77 -1.65 19.26
CA VAL A 138 -19.10 -1.99 18.75
C VAL A 138 -19.77 -2.90 19.77
N ALA A 139 -20.95 -2.50 20.26
CA ALA A 139 -21.68 -3.21 21.32
C ALA A 139 -20.78 -3.56 22.54
N GLY A 140 -19.95 -2.60 22.96
CA GLY A 140 -19.01 -2.76 24.09
C GLY A 140 -17.75 -3.58 23.79
N LYS A 141 -17.67 -4.27 22.65
CA LYS A 141 -16.50 -5.06 22.24
C LYS A 141 -15.51 -4.19 21.46
N LYS A 142 -14.23 -4.23 21.86
CA LYS A 142 -13.12 -3.59 21.13
C LYS A 142 -12.84 -4.40 19.87
N VAL A 143 -12.79 -3.75 18.72
CA VAL A 143 -12.59 -4.38 17.40
C VAL A 143 -11.65 -3.55 16.54
N ILE A 144 -11.05 -4.20 15.55
CA ILE A 144 -10.31 -3.53 14.47
C ILE A 144 -11.26 -3.40 13.29
N ALA A 145 -11.53 -2.18 12.84
CA ALA A 145 -12.31 -1.90 11.65
C ALA A 145 -11.40 -1.85 10.42
N LEU A 146 -11.80 -2.56 9.36
CA LEU A 146 -11.06 -2.64 8.09
C LEU A 146 -12.00 -2.42 6.91
N ARG A 147 -11.44 -2.15 5.73
CA ARG A 147 -12.16 -2.17 4.45
C ARG A 147 -11.32 -2.76 3.33
N MET A 148 -11.96 -3.24 2.28
CA MET A 148 -11.29 -3.67 1.05
C MET A 148 -11.10 -2.47 0.11
N LEU A 149 -9.87 -2.05 -0.16
CA LEU A 149 -9.55 -1.07 -1.20
C LEU A 149 -9.63 -1.67 -2.61
N GLN A 150 -9.35 -2.96 -2.72
CA GLN A 150 -9.40 -3.74 -3.96
C GLN A 150 -9.62 -5.20 -3.56
N GLY A 151 -10.60 -5.90 -4.14
CA GLY A 151 -10.84 -7.32 -3.90
C GLY A 151 -10.65 -8.17 -5.15
N ARG A 152 -10.49 -9.50 -5.00
CA ARG A 152 -10.60 -10.45 -6.12
C ARG A 152 -12.01 -10.49 -6.72
N ASN A 153 -13.01 -10.24 -5.89
CA ASN A 153 -14.36 -9.89 -6.32
C ASN A 153 -14.53 -8.36 -6.18
N SER A 154 -15.08 -7.72 -7.23
CA SER A 154 -15.33 -6.27 -7.23
C SER A 154 -16.35 -5.85 -6.17
N ASP A 155 -17.28 -6.73 -5.80
CA ASP A 155 -18.32 -6.44 -4.82
C ASP A 155 -17.78 -6.33 -3.39
N TRP A 156 -16.53 -6.75 -3.17
CA TRP A 156 -15.85 -6.59 -1.89
C TRP A 156 -15.34 -5.15 -1.69
N VAL A 157 -15.14 -4.39 -2.76
CA VAL A 157 -14.54 -3.04 -2.72
C VAL A 157 -15.37 -2.12 -1.84
N MET A 158 -14.68 -1.37 -0.98
CA MET A 158 -15.24 -0.47 0.04
C MET A 158 -16.12 -1.13 1.09
N ARG A 159 -16.29 -2.46 1.07
CA ARG A 159 -17.05 -3.18 2.10
C ARG A 159 -16.29 -3.12 3.44
N PRO A 160 -16.88 -2.53 4.50
CA PRO A 160 -16.29 -2.56 5.83
C PRO A 160 -16.46 -3.95 6.46
N PHE A 161 -15.51 -4.34 7.28
CA PHE A 161 -15.59 -5.55 8.09
C PHE A 161 -14.79 -5.37 9.40
N PHE A 162 -15.05 -6.24 10.37
CA PHE A 162 -14.49 -6.13 11.71
C PHE A 162 -13.72 -7.39 12.08
N ALA A 163 -12.55 -7.20 12.67
CA ALA A 163 -11.79 -8.26 13.31
C ALA A 163 -11.81 -8.08 14.83
N GLU A 164 -11.65 -9.19 15.56
CA GLU A 164 -11.37 -9.15 16.99
C GLU A 164 -10.14 -8.26 17.26
N TYR A 165 -10.13 -7.57 18.39
CA TYR A 165 -8.96 -6.81 18.79
C TYR A 165 -7.82 -7.75 19.17
N ASP A 166 -6.71 -7.66 18.45
CA ASP A 166 -5.44 -8.29 18.78
C ASP A 166 -4.32 -7.24 18.69
N GLU A 167 -3.65 -7.01 19.81
CA GLU A 167 -2.54 -6.05 19.90
C GLU A 167 -1.24 -6.54 19.26
N LYS A 168 -1.14 -7.86 19.01
CA LYS A 168 0.05 -8.54 18.47
C LYS A 168 -0.09 -8.91 17.01
N ALA A 169 -1.31 -8.89 16.46
CA ALA A 169 -1.54 -9.16 15.04
C ALA A 169 -0.68 -8.21 14.19
N THR A 170 0.08 -8.78 13.25
CA THR A 170 0.96 -8.06 12.34
C THR A 170 0.52 -8.18 10.88
N TRP A 171 -0.36 -9.14 10.58
CA TRP A 171 -0.86 -9.37 9.23
C TRP A 171 -2.34 -9.82 9.22
N LEU A 172 -2.95 -9.83 8.03
CA LEU A 172 -4.36 -10.20 7.85
C LEU A 172 -4.67 -11.63 8.34
N SER A 173 -3.74 -12.57 8.16
CA SER A 173 -3.87 -13.97 8.59
C SER A 173 -3.86 -14.14 10.11
N ASP A 174 -3.38 -13.14 10.86
CA ASP A 174 -3.38 -13.17 12.32
C ASP A 174 -4.77 -12.77 12.88
N LEU A 175 -5.60 -12.12 12.05
CA LEU A 175 -6.89 -11.59 12.47
C LEU A 175 -7.97 -12.67 12.48
N ARG A 176 -8.91 -12.53 13.42
CA ARG A 176 -10.13 -13.34 13.49
C ARG A 176 -11.36 -12.48 13.29
N PRO A 177 -12.42 -12.99 12.64
CA PRO A 177 -13.68 -12.26 12.50
C PRO A 177 -14.25 -11.85 13.86
N ALA A 178 -14.75 -10.63 13.96
CA ALA A 178 -15.41 -10.16 15.18
C ALA A 178 -16.77 -10.85 15.40
N PHE A 179 -17.36 -10.63 16.58
CA PHE A 179 -18.74 -11.01 16.92
C PHE A 179 -19.07 -12.50 16.89
N GLY A 180 -18.06 -13.38 16.89
CA GLY A 180 -18.25 -14.83 16.90
C GLY A 180 -18.48 -15.44 15.52
N ASP A 181 -18.30 -14.66 14.45
CA ASP A 181 -18.29 -15.18 13.09
C ASP A 181 -17.12 -16.17 12.91
N LYS A 182 -17.36 -17.26 12.17
CA LYS A 182 -16.34 -18.28 11.94
C LYS A 182 -15.36 -17.90 10.83
N ARG A 183 -15.78 -17.02 9.92
CA ARG A 183 -15.06 -16.65 8.70
C ARG A 183 -15.27 -15.19 8.33
N PHE A 184 -14.29 -14.58 7.68
CA PHE A 184 -14.50 -13.30 7.02
C PHE A 184 -15.34 -13.50 5.74
N PHE A 185 -16.07 -12.45 5.34
CA PHE A 185 -17.01 -12.51 4.21
C PHE A 185 -16.38 -12.92 2.86
N PHE A 186 -15.06 -12.87 2.73
CA PHE A 186 -14.33 -13.21 1.50
C PHE A 186 -13.74 -14.63 1.51
N GLU A 187 -13.73 -15.34 2.65
CA GLU A 187 -12.96 -16.59 2.77
C GLU A 187 -13.61 -17.76 2.03
N GLU A 188 -14.93 -17.92 2.12
CA GLU A 188 -15.67 -19.00 1.44
C GLU A 188 -15.48 -18.93 -0.09
N GLU A 189 -15.73 -17.77 -0.68
CA GLU A 189 -15.54 -17.55 -2.12
C GLU A 189 -14.07 -17.69 -2.54
N LEU A 190 -13.12 -17.36 -1.66
CA LEU A 190 -11.69 -17.51 -1.93
C LEU A 190 -11.27 -18.98 -1.94
N GLU A 191 -11.74 -19.78 -0.97
CA GLU A 191 -11.54 -21.23 -0.91
C GLU A 191 -12.09 -21.93 -2.15
N GLU A 192 -13.33 -21.62 -2.54
CA GLU A 192 -13.98 -22.17 -3.75
C GLU A 192 -13.15 -21.92 -5.01
N ARG A 193 -12.61 -20.70 -5.15
CA ARG A 193 -11.74 -20.33 -6.28
C ARG A 193 -10.44 -21.14 -6.32
N TYR A 194 -9.88 -21.53 -5.18
CA TYR A 194 -8.66 -22.33 -5.12
C TYR A 194 -8.91 -23.83 -5.28
N CYS A 195 -10.05 -24.32 -4.83
CA CYS A 195 -10.43 -25.72 -4.94
C CYS A 195 -11.06 -26.08 -6.30
N ALA A 196 -11.44 -25.08 -7.11
CA ALA A 196 -11.99 -25.33 -8.44
C ALA A 196 -10.92 -25.92 -9.40
N PRO A 197 -11.19 -27.05 -10.09
CA PRO A 197 -10.21 -27.75 -10.94
C PRO A 197 -9.74 -26.97 -12.18
N ASN A 198 -10.31 -25.80 -12.46
CA ASN A 198 -9.95 -24.91 -13.57
C ASN A 198 -9.66 -23.47 -13.09
N ALA A 199 -8.81 -23.31 -12.06
CA ALA A 199 -8.35 -21.98 -11.61
C ALA A 199 -7.35 -21.34 -12.61
N GLY A 200 -7.77 -21.21 -13.86
CA GLY A 200 -7.11 -20.36 -14.85
C GLY A 200 -7.32 -18.90 -14.46
N TRP A 201 -6.22 -18.14 -14.41
CA TRP A 201 -6.16 -16.74 -14.04
C TRP A 201 -7.00 -15.87 -15.01
N HIS A 202 -8.30 -15.72 -14.76
CA HIS A 202 -9.17 -14.82 -15.53
C HIS A 202 -9.35 -13.49 -14.79
N GLY A 203 -8.24 -12.78 -14.58
CA GLY A 203 -8.27 -11.38 -14.18
C GLY A 203 -8.77 -10.52 -15.34
N ARG A 204 -10.09 -10.44 -15.54
CA ARG A 204 -10.67 -9.35 -16.34
C ARG A 204 -10.52 -8.05 -15.55
N TYR A 205 -9.38 -7.40 -15.73
CA TYR A 205 -9.26 -5.98 -15.42
C TYR A 205 -10.29 -5.24 -16.26
N VAL A 206 -11.33 -4.71 -15.62
CA VAL A 206 -12.24 -3.77 -16.29
C VAL A 206 -11.51 -2.42 -16.37
N ASN A 207 -10.56 -2.31 -17.31
CA ASN A 207 -9.97 -1.02 -17.69
C ASN A 207 -10.69 -0.52 -18.95
N GLY A 208 -11.94 -0.08 -18.76
CA GLY A 208 -12.78 0.52 -19.80
C GLY A 208 -12.57 2.02 -19.98
N GLY A 209 -11.34 2.54 -19.80
CA GLY A 209 -11.04 3.95 -19.94
C GLY A 209 -9.55 4.20 -20.21
N ARG A 210 -9.27 5.16 -21.10
CA ARG A 210 -7.95 5.61 -21.62
C ARG A 210 -6.72 5.11 -20.85
N ALA A 211 -5.81 4.45 -21.58
CA ALA A 211 -4.59 3.82 -21.08
C ALA A 211 -3.79 4.73 -20.12
N ALA A 212 -3.89 4.46 -18.82
CA ALA A 212 -2.90 4.91 -17.84
C ALA A 212 -1.80 3.84 -17.77
N VAL A 213 -0.59 4.20 -18.21
CA VAL A 213 0.56 3.30 -18.09
C VAL A 213 1.20 3.57 -16.73
N THR A 214 0.97 2.67 -15.78
CA THR A 214 1.71 2.66 -14.52
C THR A 214 3.01 1.88 -14.74
N LEU A 215 4.15 2.57 -14.76
CA LEU A 215 5.44 1.89 -14.65
C LEU A 215 5.68 1.64 -13.15
N ALA A 216 5.12 0.54 -12.65
CA ALA A 216 5.46 0.05 -11.32
C ALA A 216 6.82 -0.63 -11.40
N ALA A 217 7.82 -0.13 -10.66
CA ALA A 217 8.84 -1.03 -10.16
C ALA A 217 8.11 -2.06 -9.30
N LEU A 218 7.97 -3.28 -9.81
CA LEU A 218 7.23 -4.39 -9.22
C LEU A 218 7.72 -4.71 -7.81
N THR A 219 7.26 -4.05 -6.75
CA THR A 219 7.63 -4.44 -5.37
C THR A 219 6.73 -5.50 -4.77
N ALA A 220 5.55 -5.77 -5.34
CA ALA A 220 4.79 -6.96 -4.97
C ALA A 220 5.43 -8.25 -5.55
N GLY A 221 6.03 -8.15 -6.76
CA GLY A 221 6.69 -9.28 -7.44
C GLY A 221 8.20 -9.40 -7.18
N ALA A 222 8.92 -8.29 -6.97
CA ALA A 222 10.38 -8.33 -6.75
C ALA A 222 10.78 -8.89 -5.38
N TRP A 223 9.86 -8.94 -4.41
CA TRP A 223 10.08 -9.72 -3.19
C TRP A 223 9.92 -11.23 -3.40
N TYR A 224 9.17 -11.65 -4.43
CA TYR A 224 8.99 -13.07 -4.78
C TYR A 224 10.16 -13.61 -5.62
N ALA A 225 10.83 -12.76 -6.39
CA ALA A 225 11.84 -13.18 -7.38
C ALA A 225 13.27 -13.38 -6.84
N ARG A 226 13.60 -13.00 -5.59
CA ARG A 226 14.96 -13.21 -5.03
C ARG A 226 15.23 -14.61 -4.46
N LYS A 227 14.24 -15.50 -4.37
CA LYS A 227 14.43 -16.86 -3.83
C LYS A 227 14.83 -17.92 -4.87
N ARG A 228 14.93 -17.56 -6.16
CA ARG A 228 15.23 -18.52 -7.26
C ARG A 228 16.62 -18.38 -7.88
N TRP A 229 17.48 -17.54 -7.31
CA TRP A 229 18.86 -17.29 -7.77
C TRP A 229 19.93 -17.53 -6.70
N LEU A 230 19.54 -18.07 -5.53
CA LEU A 230 20.44 -18.46 -4.44
C LEU A 230 20.14 -19.87 -3.93
N SER A 231 19.75 -20.76 -4.83
CA SER A 231 19.74 -22.22 -4.65
C SER A 231 20.39 -22.87 -5.87
#